data_AF-A0A1G4Q6A4-F1
#
_entry.id   AF-A0A1G4Q6A4-F1
#
_cell.length_a   1.000
_cell.length_b   1.000
_cell.length_c   1.000
_cell.angle_alpha   90.00
_cell.angle_beta   90.00
_cell.angle_gamma   90.00
#
_symmetry.space_group_name_H-M   'P 1'
#
loop_
_entity.id
_entity.type
_entity.pdbx_description
1 polymer ?
#
loop_
_entity_poly.entity_id
_entity_poly.type
_entity_poly.pdbx_seq_one_letter_code
_entity_poly.pdbx_strand_id
1 'polypeptide(L)'
;MRFLLKLKSWQLFALIVIPAFVPNSYTVLMYLSLLIGLSWIYAIGVTMHSLIPVIKPDIKYFRFSLLLIIIALIISRIAQVGGDNLAIWFSATGGIIYVIGFICACGFAGKMLESVIEGEIVGNSDALKAIICLIFFPIGLWHIQPAVQRVLAKYDKQIV
;
A
#
# COMPACT_ATOMS: atom_id res chain seq x y z
N MET A 1 10.74 -6.61 7.03
CA MET A 1 9.59 -6.72 6.11
C MET A 1 9.96 -6.96 4.63
N ARG A 2 11.24 -7.15 4.27
CA ARG A 2 11.65 -7.44 2.87
C ARG A 2 11.06 -8.76 2.32
N PHE A 3 10.59 -9.65 3.18
CA PHE A 3 9.98 -10.93 2.79
C PHE A 3 8.87 -10.75 1.74
N LEU A 4 7.92 -9.84 1.96
CA LEU A 4 6.81 -9.58 1.03
C LEU A 4 7.30 -9.10 -0.35
N LEU A 5 8.41 -8.35 -0.38
CA LEU A 5 8.99 -7.84 -1.63
C LEU A 5 9.75 -8.91 -2.42
N LYS A 6 10.15 -10.01 -1.77
CA LYS A 6 10.83 -11.14 -2.41
C LYS A 6 9.86 -12.16 -3.01
N LEU A 7 8.57 -12.11 -2.64
CA LEU A 7 7.55 -13.01 -3.18
C LEU A 7 7.33 -12.75 -4.68
N LYS A 8 6.99 -13.80 -5.44
CA LYS A 8 6.55 -13.64 -6.83
C LYS A 8 5.17 -12.96 -6.88
N SER A 9 4.87 -12.25 -7.97
CA SER A 9 3.58 -11.56 -8.15
C SER A 9 2.38 -12.48 -7.89
N TRP A 10 2.40 -13.71 -8.43
CA TRP A 10 1.30 -14.66 -8.21
C TRP A 10 1.16 -15.12 -6.75
N GLN A 11 2.27 -15.22 -6.00
CA GLN A 11 2.24 -15.61 -4.58
C GLN A 11 1.60 -14.50 -3.75
N LEU A 12 1.97 -13.25 -4.03
CA LEU A 12 1.40 -12.09 -3.35
C LEU A 12 -0.08 -11.89 -3.73
N PHE A 13 -0.44 -12.12 -5.00
CA PHE A 13 -1.84 -12.15 -5.42
C PHE A 13 -2.63 -13.22 -4.65
N ALA A 14 -2.11 -14.45 -4.58
CA ALA A 14 -2.76 -15.52 -3.82
C ALA A 14 -2.94 -15.14 -2.34
N LEU A 15 -1.93 -14.52 -1.74
CA LEU A 15 -1.94 -14.12 -0.33
C LEU A 15 -2.97 -13.01 -0.02
N ILE A 16 -3.16 -12.06 -0.94
CA ILE A 16 -4.05 -10.91 -0.71
C ILE A 16 -5.46 -11.17 -1.24
N VAL A 17 -5.60 -11.81 -2.40
CA VAL A 17 -6.88 -11.89 -3.12
C VAL A 17 -7.68 -13.12 -2.74
N ILE A 18 -7.06 -14.31 -2.68
CA ILE A 18 -7.79 -15.56 -2.42
C ILE A 18 -8.55 -15.55 -1.08
N PRO A 19 -7.99 -15.06 0.05
CA PRO A 19 -8.72 -15.08 1.31
C PRO A 19 -10.02 -14.26 1.28
N ALA A 20 -10.11 -13.26 0.40
CA ALA A 20 -11.31 -12.44 0.26
C ALA A 20 -12.51 -13.19 -0.37
N PHE A 21 -12.29 -14.36 -1.00
CA PHE A 21 -13.35 -15.14 -1.67
C PHE A 21 -13.81 -16.37 -0.88
N VAL A 22 -13.35 -16.55 0.38
CA VAL A 22 -13.71 -17.71 1.20
C VAL A 22 -15.06 -17.46 1.93
N PRO A 23 -16.13 -18.23 1.65
CA PRO A 23 -17.49 -17.92 2.09
C PRO A 23 -17.73 -17.94 3.62
N ASN A 24 -16.99 -18.76 4.37
CA ASN A 24 -17.28 -19.04 5.79
C ASN A 24 -16.41 -18.28 6.79
N SER A 25 -15.47 -17.46 6.32
CA SER A 25 -14.58 -16.66 7.19
C SER A 25 -14.30 -15.29 6.58
N TYR A 26 -15.24 -14.83 5.74
CA TYR A 26 -15.11 -13.64 4.89
C TYR A 26 -14.61 -12.41 5.67
N THR A 27 -15.17 -12.13 6.86
CA THR A 27 -14.79 -10.95 7.63
C THR A 27 -13.33 -11.00 8.09
N VAL A 28 -12.90 -12.06 8.77
CA VAL A 28 -11.53 -12.17 9.31
C VAL A 28 -10.51 -12.23 8.18
N LEU A 29 -10.79 -13.01 7.15
CA LEU A 29 -9.89 -13.17 6.02
C LEU A 29 -9.79 -11.89 5.17
N MET A 30 -10.87 -11.13 5.02
CA MET A 30 -10.84 -9.82 4.36
C MET A 30 -9.95 -8.82 5.11
N TYR A 31 -10.04 -8.76 6.45
CA TYR A 31 -9.14 -7.91 7.24
C TYR A 31 -7.69 -8.38 7.15
N LEU A 32 -7.45 -9.69 7.15
CA LEU A 32 -6.11 -10.23 6.98
C LEU A 32 -5.53 -9.86 5.60
N SER A 33 -6.30 -10.04 4.53
CA SER A 33 -5.96 -9.60 3.18
C SER A 33 -5.62 -8.12 3.11
N LEU A 34 -6.44 -7.28 3.74
CA LEU A 34 -6.22 -5.84 3.82
C LEU A 34 -4.92 -5.50 4.54
N LEU A 35 -4.66 -6.10 5.72
CA LEU A 35 -3.44 -5.90 6.48
C LEU A 35 -2.19 -6.34 5.70
N ILE A 36 -2.28 -7.45 4.96
CA ILE A 36 -1.19 -7.92 4.11
C ILE A 36 -0.95 -6.94 2.96
N GLY A 37 -2.01 -6.44 2.30
CA GLY A 37 -1.91 -5.43 1.25
C GLY A 37 -1.30 -4.11 1.74
N LEU A 38 -1.75 -3.60 2.89
CA LEU A 38 -1.18 -2.41 3.52
C LEU A 38 0.27 -2.63 3.95
N SER A 39 0.60 -3.81 4.47
CA SER A 39 1.98 -4.19 4.82
C SER A 39 2.87 -4.25 3.59
N TRP A 40 2.35 -4.69 2.45
CA TRP A 40 3.07 -4.68 1.18
C TRP A 40 3.35 -3.26 0.68
N ILE A 41 2.34 -2.37 0.68
CA ILE A 41 2.51 -0.94 0.33
C ILE A 41 3.51 -0.27 1.28
N TYR A 42 3.40 -0.53 2.58
CA TYR A 42 4.34 -0.08 3.60
C TYR A 42 5.76 -0.56 3.32
N ALA A 43 5.94 -1.85 3.02
CA ALA A 43 7.23 -2.42 2.71
C ALA A 43 7.86 -1.77 1.47
N ILE A 44 7.08 -1.49 0.42
CA ILE A 44 7.56 -0.75 -0.76
C ILE A 44 8.00 0.65 -0.34
N GLY A 45 7.11 1.44 0.27
CA GLY A 45 7.38 2.83 0.62
C GLY A 45 8.62 3.00 1.50
N VAL A 46 8.76 2.19 2.56
CA VAL A 46 9.93 2.24 3.47
C VAL A 46 11.20 1.74 2.79
N THR A 47 11.13 0.63 2.06
CA THR A 47 12.33 0.03 1.46
C THR A 47 12.87 0.93 0.37
N MET A 48 12.01 1.44 -0.52
CA MET A 48 12.44 2.33 -1.59
C MET A 48 12.97 3.65 -1.03
N HIS A 49 12.29 4.25 -0.05
CA HIS A 49 12.79 5.44 0.67
C HIS A 49 14.18 5.24 1.28
N SER A 50 14.47 4.05 1.81
CA SER A 50 15.79 3.75 2.37
C SER A 50 16.91 3.68 1.33
N LEU A 51 16.57 3.31 0.09
CA LEU A 51 17.50 3.10 -1.02
C LEU A 51 17.79 4.38 -1.83
N ILE A 52 16.99 5.45 -1.67
CA ILE A 52 17.24 6.73 -2.35
C ILE A 52 18.52 7.38 -1.77
N PRO A 53 19.52 7.69 -2.60
CA PRO A 53 20.77 8.33 -2.15
C PRO A 53 20.65 9.86 -1.98
N VAL A 54 19.60 10.48 -2.53
CA VAL A 54 19.35 11.94 -2.52
C VAL A 54 18.52 12.37 -1.30
N ILE A 55 18.32 13.68 -1.12
CA ILE A 55 17.48 14.30 -0.07
C ILE A 55 16.17 13.51 0.13
N LYS A 56 16.02 12.90 1.31
CA LYS A 56 14.92 11.98 1.55
C LYS A 56 13.65 12.76 1.91
N PRO A 57 12.54 12.59 1.17
CA PRO A 57 11.26 13.18 1.58
C PRO A 57 10.82 12.62 2.94
N ASP A 58 10.09 13.41 3.72
CA ASP A 58 9.72 13.03 5.07
C ASP A 58 8.74 11.83 5.07
N ILE A 59 9.15 10.75 5.71
CA ILE A 59 8.36 9.51 5.86
C ILE A 59 7.20 9.68 6.85
N LYS A 60 7.18 10.75 7.66
CA LYS A 60 6.11 11.00 8.64
C LYS A 60 4.74 11.11 7.97
N TYR A 61 4.65 11.79 6.82
CA TYR A 61 3.40 11.91 6.07
C TYR A 61 2.88 10.54 5.63
N PHE A 62 3.76 9.67 5.14
CA PHE A 62 3.40 8.31 4.76
C PHE A 62 2.87 7.49 5.94
N ARG A 63 3.56 7.55 7.09
CA ARG A 63 3.12 6.87 8.31
C ARG A 63 1.77 7.39 8.81
N PHE A 64 1.56 8.71 8.72
CA PHE A 64 0.29 9.33 9.07
C PHE A 64 -0.84 8.88 8.12
N SER A 65 -0.59 8.79 6.81
CA SER A 65 -1.57 8.28 5.85
C SER A 65 -1.99 6.84 6.16
N LEU A 66 -1.04 5.98 6.54
CA LEU A 66 -1.37 4.61 6.97
C LEU A 66 -2.13 4.58 8.30
N LEU A 67 -1.81 5.48 9.23
CA LEU A 67 -2.56 5.63 10.48
C LEU A 67 -4.01 6.06 10.21
N LEU A 68 -4.23 6.98 9.26
CA LEU A 68 -5.58 7.39 8.85
C LEU A 68 -6.40 6.22 8.31
N ILE A 69 -5.79 5.31 7.55
CA ILE A 69 -6.46 4.09 7.08
C ILE A 69 -6.90 3.23 8.27
N ILE A 70 -6.04 3.03 9.27
CA ILE A 70 -6.40 2.25 10.47
C ILE A 70 -7.53 2.92 11.25
N ILE A 71 -7.47 4.24 11.44
CA ILE A 71 -8.52 5.01 12.12
C ILE A 71 -9.85 4.88 11.37
N ALA A 72 -9.84 4.99 10.04
CA ALA A 72 -11.03 4.82 9.21
C ALA A 72 -11.66 3.43 9.35
N LEU A 73 -10.84 2.38 9.46
CA LEU A 73 -11.33 1.03 9.71
C LEU A 73 -11.97 0.90 11.10
N ILE A 74 -11.43 1.57 12.11
CA ILE A 74 -12.02 1.58 13.46
C ILE A 74 -13.36 2.33 13.45
N ILE A 75 -13.42 3.51 12.81
CA ILE A 75 -14.66 4.30 12.68
C ILE A 75 -15.75 3.49 11.98
N SER A 76 -15.41 2.81 10.87
CA SER A 76 -16.40 1.98 10.16
C SER A 76 -16.88 0.78 10.99
N ARG A 77 -16.06 0.25 11.91
CA ARG A 77 -16.49 -0.79 12.85
C ARG A 77 -17.41 -0.27 13.94
N ILE A 78 -17.10 0.90 14.50
CA ILE A 78 -17.97 1.55 15.49
C ILE A 78 -19.32 1.89 14.85
N ALA A 79 -19.32 2.34 13.58
CA ALA A 79 -20.52 2.64 12.82
C ALA A 79 -21.48 1.44 12.71
N GLN A 80 -20.95 0.22 12.53
CA GLN A 80 -21.76 -1.00 12.45
C GLN A 80 -22.47 -1.37 13.77
N VAL A 81 -22.01 -0.83 14.90
CA VAL A 81 -22.62 -1.06 16.23
C VAL A 81 -23.60 0.07 16.58
N GLY A 82 -23.50 1.24 15.94
CA GLY A 82 -24.40 2.37 16.15
C GLY A 82 -25.75 2.20 15.44
N GLY A 83 -26.79 2.87 15.94
CA GLY A 83 -28.11 2.90 15.28
C GLY A 83 -28.09 3.59 13.91
N ASP A 84 -29.20 3.43 13.16
CA ASP A 84 -29.27 3.64 11.71
C ASP A 84 -28.71 4.98 11.19
N ASN A 85 -29.07 6.12 11.79
CA ASN A 85 -28.63 7.43 11.29
C ASN A 85 -27.15 7.74 11.59
N LEU A 86 -26.64 7.35 12.76
CA LEU A 86 -25.22 7.56 13.09
C LEU A 86 -24.32 6.63 12.27
N ALA A 87 -24.78 5.40 12.01
CA ALA A 87 -24.06 4.42 11.21
C ALA A 87 -23.76 4.94 9.78
N ILE A 88 -24.71 5.63 9.15
CA ILE A 88 -24.55 6.19 7.80
C ILE A 88 -23.46 7.26 7.77
N TRP A 89 -23.52 8.24 8.69
CA TRP A 89 -22.55 9.32 8.73
C TRP A 89 -21.14 8.83 9.04
N PHE A 90 -20.98 7.96 10.05
CA PHE A 90 -19.66 7.41 10.38
C PHE A 90 -19.10 6.53 9.26
N SER A 91 -19.94 5.77 8.56
CA SER A 91 -19.50 4.97 7.42
C SER A 91 -19.04 5.86 6.26
N ALA A 92 -19.77 6.94 5.96
CA ALA A 92 -19.39 7.89 4.92
C ALA A 92 -18.08 8.61 5.27
N THR A 93 -17.95 9.15 6.48
CA THR A 93 -16.73 9.81 6.94
C THR A 93 -15.54 8.85 6.99
N GLY A 94 -15.73 7.64 7.52
CA GLY A 94 -14.71 6.59 7.52
C GLY A 94 -14.26 6.22 6.10
N GLY A 95 -15.20 6.08 5.16
CA GLY A 95 -14.90 5.81 3.76
C GLY A 95 -14.04 6.89 3.11
N ILE A 96 -14.36 8.16 3.33
CA ILE A 96 -13.57 9.29 2.79
C ILE A 96 -12.16 9.31 3.38
N ILE A 97 -12.02 9.16 4.70
CA ILE A 97 -10.70 9.13 5.36
C ILE A 97 -9.87 7.95 4.84
N TYR A 98 -10.50 6.79 4.66
CA TYR A 98 -9.85 5.61 4.08
C TYR A 98 -9.31 5.91 2.68
N VAL A 99 -10.14 6.45 1.79
CA VAL A 99 -9.76 6.74 0.39
C VAL A 99 -8.61 7.74 0.33
N ILE A 100 -8.67 8.82 1.11
CA ILE A 100 -7.61 9.84 1.16
C ILE A 100 -6.31 9.21 1.69
N GLY A 101 -6.37 8.49 2.81
CA GLY A 101 -5.20 7.81 3.39
C GLY A 101 -4.59 6.81 2.42
N PHE A 102 -5.41 6.04 1.72
CA PHE A 102 -4.97 5.06 0.74
C PHE A 102 -4.30 5.70 -0.48
N ILE A 103 -4.90 6.75 -1.06
CA ILE A 103 -4.32 7.48 -2.19
C ILE A 103 -2.98 8.11 -1.80
N CYS A 104 -2.88 8.72 -0.62
CA CYS A 104 -1.63 9.29 -0.13
C CYS A 104 -0.55 8.22 0.10
N ALA A 105 -0.92 7.06 0.65
CA ALA A 105 0.00 5.95 0.87
C ALA A 105 0.52 5.37 -0.46
N CYS A 106 -0.37 5.12 -1.43
CA CYS A 106 -0.01 4.69 -2.78
C CYS A 106 0.82 5.76 -3.52
N GLY A 107 0.46 7.03 -3.36
CA GLY A 107 1.17 8.20 -3.87
C GLY A 107 2.63 8.21 -3.44
N PHE A 108 2.86 8.10 -2.12
CA PHE A 108 4.20 8.04 -1.56
C PHE A 108 4.96 6.78 -2.01
N ALA A 109 4.36 5.59 -1.92
CA ALA A 109 5.03 4.34 -2.27
C ALA A 109 5.41 4.27 -3.76
N GLY A 110 4.52 4.71 -4.64
CA GLY A 110 4.76 4.78 -6.09
C GLY A 110 5.86 5.79 -6.42
N LYS A 111 5.80 6.98 -5.81
CA LYS A 111 6.84 8.00 -5.98
C LYS A 111 8.21 7.51 -5.53
N MET A 112 8.29 6.85 -4.37
CA MET A 112 9.56 6.32 -3.88
C MET A 112 10.10 5.22 -4.78
N LEU A 113 9.24 4.34 -5.30
CA LEU A 113 9.66 3.31 -6.24
C LEU A 113 10.27 3.92 -7.52
N GLU A 114 9.57 4.86 -8.15
CA GLU A 114 10.06 5.52 -9.38
C GLU A 114 11.31 6.37 -9.10
N SER A 115 11.38 7.05 -7.94
CA SER A 115 12.59 7.75 -7.53
C SER A 115 13.83 6.86 -7.43
N VAL A 116 13.67 5.61 -6.98
CA VAL A 116 14.79 4.66 -6.91
C VAL A 116 15.16 4.13 -8.29
N ILE A 117 14.19 4.00 -9.20
CA ILE A 117 14.42 3.53 -10.57
C ILE A 117 15.21 4.59 -11.35
N GLU A 118 14.79 5.84 -11.29
CA GLU A 118 15.44 6.97 -11.98
C GLU A 118 16.72 7.45 -11.27
N GLY A 119 16.86 7.17 -9.98
CA GLY A 119 18.01 7.60 -9.18
C GLY A 119 17.91 9.04 -8.67
N GLU A 120 16.79 9.71 -8.92
CA GLU A 120 16.49 11.07 -8.45
C GLU A 120 15.05 11.21 -7.91
N ILE A 121 14.73 12.34 -7.29
CA ILE A 121 13.39 12.56 -6.75
C ILE A 121 12.45 12.97 -7.88
N VAL A 122 11.75 12.00 -8.46
CA VAL A 122 10.74 12.24 -9.50
C VAL A 122 9.56 13.09 -9.05
N GLY A 123 8.91 13.77 -9.99
CA GLY A 123 7.67 14.49 -9.77
C GLY A 123 6.46 13.58 -9.58
N ASN A 124 5.31 14.16 -9.25
CA ASN A 124 4.06 13.39 -9.13
C ASN A 124 3.53 12.93 -10.51
N SER A 125 3.83 13.66 -11.58
CA SER A 125 3.50 13.27 -12.96
C SER A 125 4.20 12.00 -13.38
N ASP A 126 5.48 11.90 -13.06
CA ASP A 126 6.34 10.80 -13.53
C ASP A 126 6.05 9.54 -12.71
N ALA A 127 5.73 9.72 -11.42
CA ALA A 127 5.26 8.66 -10.54
C ALA A 127 3.83 8.19 -10.84
N LEU A 128 3.06 8.90 -11.67
CA LEU A 128 1.62 8.67 -11.84
C LEU A 128 1.32 7.23 -12.28
N LYS A 129 2.12 6.66 -13.18
CA LYS A 129 1.96 5.27 -13.63
C LYS A 129 2.06 4.29 -12.46
N ALA A 130 3.08 4.40 -11.63
CA ALA A 130 3.26 3.54 -10.46
C ALA A 130 2.12 3.74 -9.44
N ILE A 131 1.68 4.98 -9.23
CA ILE A 131 0.57 5.31 -8.33
C ILE A 131 -0.74 4.67 -8.81
N ILE A 132 -1.06 4.81 -10.11
CA ILE A 132 -2.24 4.18 -10.73
C ILE A 132 -2.15 2.66 -10.59
N CYS A 133 -1.00 2.04 -10.85
CA CYS A 133 -0.85 0.60 -10.66
C CYS A 133 -1.08 0.19 -9.18
N LEU A 134 -0.60 0.94 -8.20
CA LEU A 134 -0.86 0.64 -6.79
C LEU A 134 -2.33 0.79 -6.41
N ILE A 135 -3.05 1.76 -6.99
CA ILE A 135 -4.49 1.98 -6.76
C ILE A 135 -5.34 0.87 -7.39
N PHE A 136 -5.04 0.49 -8.64
CA PHE A 136 -5.79 -0.54 -9.38
C PHE A 136 -5.35 -1.96 -9.02
N PHE A 137 -5.38 -2.26 -7.73
CA PHE A 137 -5.22 -3.60 -7.22
C PHE A 137 -6.40 -4.50 -7.65
N PRO A 138 -6.18 -5.77 -8.06
CA PRO A 138 -4.92 -6.51 -8.04
C PRO A 138 -4.06 -6.37 -9.30
N ILE A 139 -4.58 -5.80 -10.38
CA ILE A 139 -3.91 -5.78 -11.71
C ILE A 139 -2.52 -5.14 -11.64
N GLY A 140 -2.38 -4.03 -10.93
CA GLY A 140 -1.09 -3.35 -10.84
C GLY A 140 -0.03 -4.09 -10.02
N LEU A 141 -0.39 -5.13 -9.26
CA LEU A 141 0.57 -5.99 -8.57
C LEU A 141 1.54 -6.64 -9.57
N TRP A 142 1.06 -7.05 -10.75
CA TRP A 142 1.89 -7.65 -11.80
C TRP A 142 2.88 -6.67 -12.42
N HIS A 143 2.64 -5.36 -12.32
CA HIS A 143 3.56 -4.34 -12.79
C HIS A 143 4.54 -3.90 -11.70
N ILE A 144 4.02 -3.64 -10.49
CA ILE A 144 4.82 -3.11 -9.38
C ILE A 144 5.78 -4.14 -8.82
N GLN A 145 5.33 -5.39 -8.61
CA GLN A 145 6.15 -6.39 -7.94
C GLN A 145 7.44 -6.73 -8.73
N PRO A 146 7.40 -6.94 -10.07
CA PRO A 146 8.63 -7.12 -10.84
C PRO A 146 9.52 -5.87 -10.87
N ALA A 147 8.96 -4.67 -10.86
CA ALA A 147 9.73 -3.42 -10.77
C ALA A 147 10.51 -3.34 -9.45
N VAL A 148 9.84 -3.60 -8.33
CA VAL A 148 10.47 -3.70 -7.00
C VAL A 148 11.59 -4.73 -6.98
N GLN A 149 11.36 -5.92 -7.54
CA GLN A 149 12.38 -6.98 -7.58
C GLN A 149 13.62 -6.60 -8.41
N ARG A 150 13.43 -5.92 -9.56
CA ARG A 150 14.55 -5.41 -10.37
C ARG A 150 15.41 -4.41 -9.59
N VAL A 151 14.76 -3.51 -8.85
CA VAL A 151 15.45 -2.56 -7.97
C VAL A 151 16.24 -3.30 -6.90
N LEU A 152 15.59 -4.21 -6.15
CA LEU A 152 16.26 -4.97 -5.09
C LEU A 152 17.45 -5.79 -5.61
N ALA A 153 17.30 -6.46 -6.76
CA ALA A 153 18.39 -7.22 -7.37
C ALA A 153 19.58 -6.35 -7.82
N LYS A 154 19.33 -5.09 -8.22
CA LYS A 154 20.39 -4.13 -8.57
C LYS A 154 21.19 -3.71 -7.33
N TYR A 155 20.50 -3.40 -6.23
CA TYR A 155 21.14 -2.95 -4.98
C TYR A 155 21.81 -4.08 -4.20
N ASP A 156 21.23 -5.29 -4.15
CA ASP A 156 21.84 -6.43 -3.47
C ASP A 156 23.20 -6.81 -4.12
N LYS A 157 23.37 -6.59 -5.44
CA LYS A 157 24.63 -6.79 -6.15
C LYS A 157 25.72 -5.74 -5.86
N GLN A 158 25.35 -4.56 -5.35
CA GLN A 158 26.31 -3.49 -5.04
C GLN A 158 26.91 -3.63 -3.63
N ILE A 159 26.34 -4.49 -2.80
CA ILE A 159 26.76 -4.71 -1.40
C ILE A 159 27.68 -5.93 -1.26
N VAL A 160 27.88 -6.70 -2.34
CA VAL A 160 28.82 -7.83 -2.45
C VAL A 160 30.07 -7.38 -3.18
#